data_AF-A0A2N2PUJ3-F1
#
_entry.id   AF-A0A2N2PUJ3-F1
#
_cell.length_a   1.000
_cell.length_b   1.000
_cell.length_c   1.000
_cell.angle_alpha   90.00
_cell.angle_beta   90.00
_cell.angle_gamma   90.00
#
_symmetry.space_group_name_H-M   'P 1'
#
loop_
_entity.id
_entity.type
_entity.pdbx_description
1 polymer ?
#
loop_
_entity_poly.entity_id
_entity_poly.type
_entity_poly.pdbx_seq_one_letter_code
_entity_poly.pdbx_strand_id
1 'polypeptide(L)'
;MPAGIRSSSARGRNEDANTLPRPSDKAQQRAAGLTSISPTLDLGNNLTLAAHNAEIAATRARLDAYNAALSTGDATYNTLREAEGCPTSSA
;
A
#
# COMPACT_ATOMS: atom_id res chain seq x y z
N MET A 1 -40.83 23.88 18.69
CA MET A 1 -40.29 23.02 17.62
C MET A 1 -39.01 23.65 17.06
N PRO A 2 -37.81 23.41 17.63
CA PRO A 2 -36.58 23.95 17.07
C PRO A 2 -35.78 22.96 16.21
N ALA A 3 -35.46 23.45 15.00
CA ALA A 3 -34.29 23.23 14.16
C ALA A 3 -33.60 21.86 14.17
N GLY A 4 -33.82 21.09 13.09
CA GLY A 4 -32.96 19.97 12.71
C GLY A 4 -31.55 20.46 12.35
N ILE A 5 -30.58 20.09 13.18
CA ILE A 5 -29.16 20.14 12.85
C ILE A 5 -28.93 19.11 11.74
N ARG A 6 -28.90 19.57 10.48
CA ARG A 6 -28.29 18.79 9.41
C ARG A 6 -26.79 18.85 9.70
N SER A 7 -26.25 17.82 10.32
CA SER A 7 -24.80 17.64 10.43
C SER A 7 -24.24 17.69 9.02
N SER A 8 -23.63 18.83 8.74
CA SER A 8 -22.93 19.12 7.50
C SER A 8 -21.91 18.02 7.27
N SER A 9 -22.11 17.30 6.16
CA SER A 9 -21.08 16.72 5.30
C SER A 9 -19.68 16.89 5.90
N ALA A 10 -19.21 15.84 6.58
CA ALA A 10 -17.81 15.65 6.90
C ALA A 10 -17.07 15.55 5.55
N ARG A 11 -16.74 16.75 5.07
CA ARG A 11 -15.84 17.10 3.99
C ARG A 11 -14.76 16.03 3.86
N GLY A 12 -14.74 15.38 2.70
CA GLY A 12 -13.81 14.32 2.34
C GLY A 12 -12.36 14.75 2.53
N ARG A 13 -11.81 14.44 3.70
CA ARG A 13 -10.39 14.56 4.04
C ARG A 13 -9.67 13.21 3.90
N ASN A 14 -10.12 12.39 2.95
CA ASN A 14 -9.34 11.26 2.47
C ASN A 14 -8.93 11.57 1.02
N GLU A 15 -8.35 12.75 0.84
CA GLU A 15 -7.65 13.16 -0.37
C GLU A 15 -6.51 12.15 -0.58
N ASP A 16 -6.69 11.27 -1.56
CA ASP A 16 -5.70 11.00 -2.60
C ASP A 16 -4.31 10.47 -2.21
N ALA A 17 -4.08 10.07 -0.96
CA ALA A 17 -2.85 9.43 -0.50
C ALA A 17 -2.57 8.08 -1.20
N ASN A 18 -3.45 7.67 -2.12
CA ASN A 18 -3.41 6.42 -2.89
C ASN A 18 -3.65 6.59 -4.41
N THR A 19 -3.61 7.81 -4.97
CA THR A 19 -4.03 8.03 -6.38
C THR A 19 -2.93 7.78 -7.41
N LEU A 20 -1.70 7.52 -6.98
CA LEU A 20 -0.62 7.10 -7.87
C LEU A 20 -0.44 5.58 -7.77
N PRO A 21 -0.55 4.82 -8.88
CA PRO A 21 -0.32 3.39 -8.84
C PRO A 21 1.08 3.13 -8.32
N ARG A 22 1.21 2.22 -7.34
CA ARG A 22 2.49 1.88 -6.72
C ARG A 22 3.47 1.47 -7.83
N PRO A 23 4.78 1.74 -7.68
CA PRO A 23 5.76 1.39 -8.72
C PRO A 23 5.69 -0.08 -9.18
N SER A 24 5.34 -1.00 -8.25
CA SER A 24 5.09 -2.41 -8.53
C SER A 24 3.84 -2.67 -9.38
N ASP A 25 2.78 -1.89 -9.20
CA ASP A 25 1.56 -1.99 -10.02
C ASP A 25 1.78 -1.45 -11.43
N LYS A 26 2.55 -0.37 -11.57
CA LYS A 26 2.99 0.11 -12.89
C LYS A 26 3.89 -0.92 -13.59
N ALA A 27 4.77 -1.60 -12.86
CA ALA A 27 5.60 -2.66 -13.41
C ALA A 27 4.76 -3.86 -13.88
N GLN A 28 3.75 -4.25 -13.11
CA GLN A 28 2.81 -5.30 -13.49
C GLN A 28 2.00 -4.93 -14.75
N GLN A 29 1.51 -3.70 -14.85
CA GLN A 29 0.81 -3.23 -16.04
C GLN A 29 1.69 -3.30 -17.30
N ARG A 30 2.96 -2.90 -17.20
CA ARG A 30 3.93 -3.04 -18.30
C ARG A 30 4.17 -4.50 -18.64
N ALA A 31 4.39 -5.36 -17.65
CA ALA A 31 4.59 -6.79 -17.86
C ALA A 31 3.37 -7.43 -18.54
N ALA A 32 2.15 -7.09 -18.13
CA ALA A 32 0.92 -7.58 -18.76
C ALA A 32 0.81 -7.15 -20.24
N GLY A 33 1.18 -5.92 -20.56
CA GLY A 33 1.26 -5.44 -21.94
C GLY A 33 2.29 -6.21 -22.78
N LEU A 34 3.44 -6.55 -22.19
CA LEU A 34 4.48 -7.35 -22.87
C LEU A 34 4.06 -8.81 -23.05
N THR A 35 3.40 -9.42 -22.06
CA THR A 35 2.86 -10.78 -22.16
C THR A 35 1.84 -10.90 -23.30
N SER A 36 1.03 -9.84 -23.52
CA SER A 36 0.06 -9.82 -24.62
C SER A 36 0.71 -9.83 -26.01
N ILE A 37 1.99 -9.45 -26.12
CA ILE A 37 2.74 -9.45 -27.39
C ILE A 37 3.42 -10.81 -27.56
N SER A 38 4.17 -11.25 -26.55
CA SER A 38 4.77 -12.59 -26.52
C SER A 38 4.99 -13.03 -25.07
N PRO A 39 4.48 -14.20 -24.66
CA PRO A 39 4.66 -14.71 -23.30
C PRO A 39 6.10 -15.13 -23.00
N THR A 40 6.92 -15.36 -24.04
CA THR A 40 8.34 -15.73 -23.93
C THR A 40 9.26 -14.61 -24.38
N LEU A 41 8.81 -13.35 -24.24
CA LEU A 41 9.58 -12.19 -24.65
C LEU A 41 10.89 -12.09 -23.84
N ASP A 42 12.01 -12.15 -24.57
CA ASP A 42 13.33 -11.84 -24.06
C ASP A 42 13.64 -10.38 -24.40
N LEU A 43 13.89 -9.57 -23.37
CA LEU A 43 14.21 -8.15 -23.52
C LEU A 43 15.72 -7.94 -23.76
N GLY A 44 16.49 -9.02 -23.89
CA GLY A 44 17.95 -9.01 -23.99
C GLY A 44 18.61 -8.95 -22.62
N ASN A 45 19.93 -9.12 -22.57
CA ASN A 45 20.73 -9.10 -21.34
C ASN A 45 20.24 -10.07 -20.24
N ASN A 46 19.74 -11.25 -20.61
CA ASN A 46 19.12 -12.24 -19.71
C ASN A 46 17.85 -11.73 -18.98
N LEU A 47 17.28 -10.60 -19.41
CA LEU A 47 16.06 -10.05 -18.84
C LEU A 47 14.84 -10.65 -19.54
N THR A 48 14.44 -11.82 -19.10
CA THR A 48 13.20 -12.45 -19.59
C THR A 48 11.98 -11.84 -18.90
N LEU A 49 10.83 -11.87 -19.57
CA LEU A 49 9.55 -11.47 -18.96
C LEU A 49 9.24 -12.26 -17.67
N ALA A 50 9.64 -13.53 -17.62
CA ALA A 50 9.53 -14.37 -16.43
C ALA A 50 10.40 -13.85 -15.27
N ALA A 51 11.66 -13.50 -15.54
CA ALA A 51 12.57 -12.90 -14.55
C ALA A 51 12.02 -11.56 -14.05
N HIS A 52 11.51 -10.71 -14.95
CA HIS A 52 10.90 -9.44 -14.57
C HIS A 52 9.67 -9.61 -13.67
N ASN A 53 8.80 -10.57 -13.97
CA ASN A 53 7.64 -10.90 -13.14
C ASN A 53 8.06 -11.42 -11.74
N ALA A 54 9.13 -12.22 -11.66
CA ALA A 54 9.66 -12.69 -10.39
C ALA A 54 10.19 -11.53 -9.52
N GLU A 55 10.86 -10.54 -10.11
CA GLU A 55 11.31 -9.34 -9.39
C GLU A 55 10.15 -8.47 -8.89
N ILE A 56 9.08 -8.33 -9.67
CA ILE A 56 7.85 -7.63 -9.25
C ILE A 56 7.24 -8.33 -8.03
N ALA A 57 7.12 -9.65 -8.05
CA ALA A 57 6.61 -10.44 -6.94
C ALA A 57 7.50 -10.31 -5.69
N ALA A 58 8.83 -10.41 -5.85
CA ALA A 58 9.78 -10.24 -4.75
C ALA A 58 9.69 -8.83 -4.13
N THR A 59 9.52 -7.80 -4.94
CA THR A 59 9.36 -6.41 -4.49
C THR A 59 8.08 -6.23 -3.68
N ARG A 60 6.97 -6.85 -4.13
CA ARG A 60 5.70 -6.83 -3.37
C ARG A 60 5.83 -7.54 -2.03
N ALA A 61 6.44 -8.72 -2.00
CA ALA A 61 6.67 -9.45 -0.75
C ALA A 61 7.52 -8.64 0.25
N ARG A 62 8.55 -7.94 -0.22
CA ARG A 62 9.36 -7.04 0.63
C ARG A 62 8.55 -5.86 1.16
N LEU A 63 7.67 -5.28 0.33
CA LEU A 63 6.80 -4.19 0.74
C LEU A 63 5.78 -4.63 1.80
N ASP A 64 5.19 -5.81 1.63
CA ASP A 64 4.24 -6.38 2.59
C ASP A 64 4.95 -6.71 3.92
N ALA A 65 6.15 -7.26 3.87
CA ALA A 65 6.97 -7.50 5.06
C ALA A 65 7.35 -6.20 5.78
N TYR A 66 7.72 -5.15 5.03
CA TYR A 66 7.99 -3.82 5.60
C TYR A 66 6.75 -3.25 6.30
N ASN A 67 5.58 -3.31 5.67
CA ASN A 67 4.33 -2.82 6.26
C ASN A 67 3.93 -3.61 7.51
N ALA A 68 4.15 -4.93 7.51
CA ALA A 68 3.90 -5.76 8.68
C ALA A 68 4.83 -5.40 9.85
N ALA A 69 6.11 -5.14 9.58
CA ALA A 69 7.07 -4.68 10.58
C ALA A 69 6.68 -3.31 11.14
N LEU A 70 6.25 -2.37 10.29
CA LEU A 70 5.78 -1.06 10.71
C LEU A 70 4.55 -1.17 11.62
N SER A 71 3.55 -1.96 11.21
CA SER A 71 2.35 -2.21 12.02
C SER A 71 2.68 -2.86 13.37
N THR A 72 3.67 -3.75 13.40
CA THR A 72 4.14 -4.36 14.64
C THR A 72 4.83 -3.32 15.53
N GLY A 73 5.68 -2.47 14.94
CA GLY A 73 6.32 -1.35 15.62
C GLY A 73 5.29 -0.41 16.26
N ASP A 74 4.27 0.00 15.49
CA ASP A 74 3.18 0.84 15.99
C ASP A 74 2.41 0.18 17.13
N ALA A 75 2.12 -1.12 17.02
CA ALA A 75 1.47 -1.87 18.10
C ALA A 75 2.34 -1.89 19.37
N THR A 76 3.64 -2.15 19.24
CA THR A 76 4.58 -2.16 20.37
C THR A 76 4.76 -0.78 21.00
N TYR A 77 4.73 0.28 20.19
CA TYR A 77 4.77 1.65 20.69
C TYR A 77 3.50 1.99 21.48
N ASN A 78 2.34 1.58 20.98
CA ASN A 78 1.07 1.79 21.66
C ASN A 78 1.02 1.04 23.01
N THR A 79 1.50 -0.20 23.07
CA THR A 79 1.53 -0.96 24.34
C THR A 79 2.49 -0.35 25.36
N LEU A 80 3.65 0.16 24.93
CA LEU A 80 4.55 0.91 25.81
C LEU A 80 3.86 2.17 26.34
N ARG A 81 3.21 2.94 25.46
CA ARG A 81 2.51 4.17 25.84
C ARG A 81 1.35 3.90 26.82
N GLU A 82 0.62 2.79 26.64
CA GLU A 82 -0.41 2.34 27.57
C GLU A 82 0.17 1.96 28.93
N ALA A 83 1.31 1.25 28.95
CA ALA A 83 2.00 0.85 30.18
C ALA A 83 2.55 2.05 30.96
N GLU A 84 2.98 3.12 30.26
CA GLU A 84 3.45 4.38 30.84
C GLU A 84 2.31 5.26 31.41
N GLY A 85 1.06 4.81 31.32
CA GLY A 85 -0.08 5.49 31.94
C GLY A 85 -0.46 6.79 31.25
N CYS A 86 -0.08 7.00 29.99
CA CYS A 86 -0.64 8.04 29.15
C CYS A 86 -1.93 7.50 28.52
N PRO A 87 -3.12 7.74 29.10
CA PRO A 87 -4.35 7.24 28.53
C PRO A 87 -4.50 7.80 27.12
N THR A 88 -4.75 6.92 26.16
CA THR A 88 -5.42 7.35 24.93
C THR A 88 -6.69 8.05 25.38
N SER A 89 -6.73 9.37 25.23
CA SER A 89 -7.91 10.19 25.47
C SER A 89 -9.03 9.67 24.57
N SER A 90 -9.77 8.70 25.06
CA SER A 90 -11.07 8.30 24.59
C SER A 90 -12.02 9.47 24.84
N ALA A 91 -12.28 10.25 23.80
CA ALA A 91 -13.35 11.23 23.68
C ALA A 91 -13.90 11.20 22.26
#